data_AF-Q28PU7-F1
#
_entry.id   AF-Q28PU7-F1
#
_cell.length_a   1.000
_cell.length_b   1.000
_cell.length_c   1.000
_cell.angle_alpha   90.00
_cell.angle_beta   90.00
_cell.angle_gamma   90.00
#
_symmetry.space_group_name_H-M   'P 1'
#
loop_
_entity.id
_entity.type
_entity.pdbx_description
1 polymer ?
#
loop_
_entity_poly.entity_id
_entity_poly.type
_entity_poly.pdbx_seq_one_letter_code
_entity_poly.pdbx_strand_id
1 'polypeptide(L)'
;MKHILSAALTALILSTAPTPGTAQVLTSEWMTGGQFQTYIQTQINGQRLMMTHLEAGEFHGAVYYFATFDPQPSGLGWAMHHGLSDATFNARNREFQAQGYYLRHQQRFISSTGRAYNQGVWYRN
;
A
#
# COMPACT_ATOMS: atom_id res chain seq x y z
N MET A 1 -37.18 15.77 -17.99
CA MET A 1 -35.80 16.30 -17.86
C MET A 1 -34.85 15.13 -17.64
N LYS A 2 -33.98 14.93 -18.64
CA LYS A 2 -32.75 14.11 -18.76
C LYS A 2 -32.59 12.86 -17.88
N HIS A 3 -32.67 11.73 -18.57
CA HIS A 3 -32.33 10.38 -18.13
C HIS A 3 -30.85 10.24 -17.72
N ILE A 4 -30.64 9.44 -16.68
CA ILE A 4 -29.36 8.99 -16.15
C ILE A 4 -28.78 7.95 -17.11
N LEU A 5 -27.54 8.15 -17.58
CA LEU A 5 -26.75 7.10 -18.23
C LEU A 5 -25.56 6.76 -17.32
N SER A 6 -25.71 5.69 -16.55
CA SER A 6 -24.58 4.99 -15.94
C SER A 6 -23.91 4.12 -16.99
N ALA A 7 -22.69 4.47 -17.39
CA ALA A 7 -21.84 3.58 -18.18
C ALA A 7 -21.21 2.55 -17.24
N ALA A 8 -21.73 1.33 -17.24
CA ALA A 8 -21.05 0.19 -16.64
C ALA A 8 -19.96 -0.28 -17.59
N LEU A 9 -18.69 -0.03 -17.24
CA LEU A 9 -17.55 -0.57 -17.97
C LEU A 9 -17.28 -1.98 -17.43
N THR A 10 -17.82 -3.00 -18.11
CA THR A 10 -17.52 -4.40 -17.81
C THR A 10 -16.14 -4.74 -18.35
N ALA A 11 -15.14 -4.86 -17.48
CA ALA A 11 -13.84 -5.42 -17.84
C ALA A 11 -13.95 -6.94 -17.98
N LEU A 12 -13.81 -7.44 -19.22
CA LEU A 12 -13.71 -8.87 -19.51
C LEU A 12 -12.30 -9.34 -19.15
N ILE A 13 -12.15 -10.07 -18.04
CA ILE A 13 -10.87 -10.69 -17.68
C ILE A 13 -10.84 -12.07 -18.36
N LEU A 14 -10.08 -12.20 -19.46
CA LEU A 14 -9.69 -13.50 -20.00
C LEU A 14 -8.74 -14.16 -18.98
N SER A 15 -9.25 -15.13 -18.22
CA SER A 15 -8.43 -15.96 -17.32
C SER A 15 -7.71 -17.04 -18.13
N THR A 16 -6.52 -16.75 -18.63
CA THR A 16 -5.57 -17.81 -19.03
C THR A 16 -4.97 -18.41 -17.75
N ALA A 17 -5.00 -19.74 -17.64
CA ALA A 17 -4.42 -20.44 -16.49
C ALA A 17 -2.91 -20.12 -16.40
N PRO A 18 -2.39 -19.69 -15.23
CA PRO A 18 -0.99 -19.31 -15.11
C PRO A 18 -0.08 -20.54 -15.22
N THR A 19 0.94 -20.42 -16.08
CA THR A 19 2.08 -21.35 -16.18
C THR A 19 2.83 -21.37 -14.84
N PRO A 20 3.26 -22.53 -14.31
CA PRO A 20 4.00 -22.55 -13.05
C PRO A 20 5.44 -22.07 -13.27
N GLY A 21 5.86 -21.01 -12.56
CA GLY A 21 7.29 -20.73 -12.36
C GLY A 21 7.77 -19.30 -12.59
N THR A 22 7.23 -18.32 -11.85
CA THR A 22 7.98 -17.18 -11.29
C THR A 22 7.03 -16.53 -10.29
N ALA A 23 7.46 -16.31 -9.04
CA ALA A 23 6.68 -15.51 -8.11
C ALA A 23 6.43 -14.14 -8.72
N GLN A 24 5.18 -13.84 -9.10
CA GLN A 24 4.86 -12.54 -9.67
C GLN A 24 4.91 -11.50 -8.56
N VAL A 25 5.82 -10.54 -8.68
CA VAL A 25 5.78 -9.30 -7.90
C VAL A 25 4.46 -8.60 -8.23
N LEU A 26 3.63 -8.37 -7.23
CA LEU A 26 2.37 -7.65 -7.40
C LEU A 26 2.62 -6.18 -7.11
N THR A 27 2.13 -5.30 -7.96
CA THR A 27 2.14 -3.84 -7.75
C THR A 27 0.73 -3.30 -7.73
N SER A 28 0.46 -2.29 -6.90
CA SER A 28 -0.79 -1.54 -6.99
C SER A 28 -0.73 -0.48 -8.10
N GLU A 29 -1.87 0.06 -8.49
CA GLU A 29 -1.91 1.37 -9.16
C GLU A 29 -1.61 2.50 -8.15
N TRP A 30 -1.39 3.72 -8.65
CA TRP A 30 -1.37 4.92 -7.82
C TRP A 30 -2.78 5.28 -7.38
N MET A 31 -3.02 5.28 -6.06
CA MET A 31 -4.36 5.42 -5.49
C MET A 31 -4.41 6.51 -4.42
N THR A 32 -5.55 7.20 -4.29
CA THR A 32 -5.77 8.08 -3.13
C THR A 32 -5.71 7.29 -1.83
N GLY A 33 -5.48 7.95 -0.69
CA GLY A 33 -5.37 7.26 0.59
C GLY A 33 -6.55 6.35 0.93
N GLY A 34 -7.79 6.80 0.64
CA GLY A 34 -8.98 5.97 0.87
C GLY A 34 -9.04 4.74 -0.04
N GLN A 35 -8.79 4.93 -1.34
CA GLN A 35 -8.76 3.82 -2.31
C GLN A 35 -7.66 2.81 -1.98
N PHE A 36 -6.49 3.30 -1.61
CA PHE A 36 -5.36 2.46 -1.22
C PHE A 36 -5.69 1.63 0.02
N GLN A 37 -6.30 2.25 1.04
CA GLN A 37 -6.75 1.54 2.24
C GLN A 37 -7.76 0.41 1.89
N THR A 38 -8.71 0.68 1.01
CA THR A 38 -9.67 -0.33 0.52
C THR A 38 -8.99 -1.43 -0.29
N TYR A 39 -8.02 -1.08 -1.15
CA TYR A 39 -7.24 -2.06 -1.91
C TYR A 39 -6.50 -3.02 -0.98
N ILE A 40 -5.80 -2.51 0.05
CA ILE A 40 -5.12 -3.35 1.04
C ILE A 40 -6.12 -4.30 1.72
N GLN A 41 -7.25 -3.78 2.17
CA GLN A 41 -8.26 -4.56 2.90
C GLN A 41 -8.91 -5.66 2.05
N THR A 42 -9.07 -5.44 0.76
CA THR A 42 -9.86 -6.33 -0.11
C THR A 42 -9.00 -7.26 -0.96
N GLN A 43 -7.81 -6.81 -1.39
CA GLN A 43 -6.96 -7.54 -2.32
C GLN A 43 -5.74 -8.16 -1.65
N ILE A 44 -5.24 -7.55 -0.57
CA ILE A 44 -3.98 -7.99 0.06
C ILE A 44 -4.24 -8.74 1.36
N ASN A 45 -5.13 -8.23 2.22
CA ASN A 45 -5.47 -8.89 3.47
C ASN A 45 -6.07 -10.28 3.19
N GLY A 46 -5.54 -11.30 3.89
CA GLY A 46 -5.93 -12.70 3.68
C GLY A 46 -5.14 -13.42 2.59
N GLN A 47 -4.34 -12.69 1.79
CA GLN A 47 -3.37 -13.30 0.87
C GLN A 47 -2.05 -13.59 1.59
N ARG A 48 -1.25 -14.51 1.03
CA ARG A 48 0.12 -14.78 1.49
C ARG A 48 1.12 -13.81 0.83
N LEU A 49 0.87 -12.51 0.96
CA LEU A 49 1.69 -11.44 0.40
C LEU A 49 2.19 -10.50 1.49
N MET A 50 3.39 -9.97 1.30
CA MET A 50 4.00 -8.96 2.16
C MET A 50 4.32 -7.71 1.35
N MET A 51 4.08 -6.53 1.91
CA MET A 51 4.49 -5.28 1.29
C MET A 51 6.01 -5.11 1.43
N THR A 52 6.69 -4.80 0.34
CA THR A 52 8.15 -4.58 0.32
C THR A 52 8.51 -3.12 0.08
N HIS A 53 7.69 -2.40 -0.69
CA HIS A 53 7.82 -0.96 -0.91
C HIS A 53 6.46 -0.28 -0.74
N LEU A 54 6.53 0.94 -0.20
CA LEU A 54 5.39 1.84 -0.06
C LEU A 54 5.84 3.25 -0.37
N GLU A 55 5.34 3.77 -1.47
CA GLU A 55 5.68 5.08 -2.00
C GLU A 55 4.46 5.99 -1.96
N ALA A 56 4.71 7.28 -1.84
CA ALA A 56 3.70 8.30 -1.98
C ALA A 56 4.23 9.51 -2.75
N GLY A 57 3.32 10.12 -3.50
CA GLY A 57 3.59 11.30 -4.30
C GLY A 57 2.36 12.19 -4.38
N GLU A 58 2.58 13.46 -4.70
CA GLU A 58 1.51 14.42 -4.90
C GLU A 58 1.31 14.69 -6.39
N PHE A 59 0.06 14.52 -6.84
CA PHE A 59 -0.36 14.81 -8.21
C PHE A 59 -1.59 15.71 -8.15
N HIS A 60 -1.50 16.89 -8.78
CA HIS A 60 -2.59 17.85 -8.87
C HIS A 60 -3.23 18.21 -7.51
N GLY A 61 -2.40 18.36 -6.46
CA GLY A 61 -2.85 18.73 -5.11
C GLY A 61 -3.41 17.58 -4.26
N ALA A 62 -3.44 16.35 -4.79
CA ALA A 62 -3.85 15.17 -4.05
C ALA A 62 -2.67 14.20 -3.86
N VAL A 63 -2.63 13.54 -2.69
CA VAL A 63 -1.59 12.56 -2.36
C VAL A 63 -2.06 11.16 -2.76
N TYR A 64 -1.21 10.47 -3.52
CA TYR A 64 -1.42 9.12 -4.01
C TYR A 64 -0.35 8.19 -3.45
N TYR A 65 -0.69 6.91 -3.38
CA TYR A 65 0.13 5.84 -2.82
C TYR A 65 0.27 4.71 -3.84
N PHE A 66 1.46 4.11 -3.85
CA PHE A 66 1.81 2.95 -4.65
C PHE A 66 2.54 1.94 -3.78
N ALA A 67 2.28 0.66 -3.98
CA ALA A 67 2.96 -0.39 -3.24
C ALA A 67 3.39 -1.56 -4.12
N THR A 68 4.45 -2.22 -3.67
CA THR A 68 4.95 -3.48 -4.22
C THR A 68 4.85 -4.58 -3.18
N PHE A 69 4.47 -5.77 -3.62
CA PHE A 69 4.26 -6.93 -2.78
C PHE A 69 4.98 -8.16 -3.35
N ASP A 70 5.55 -8.92 -2.43
CA ASP A 70 6.18 -10.21 -2.71
C ASP A 70 5.45 -11.33 -1.92
N PRO A 71 5.63 -12.61 -2.29
CA PRO A 71 5.16 -13.71 -1.46
C PRO A 71 5.69 -13.61 -0.03
N GLN A 72 4.81 -13.76 0.95
CA GLN A 72 5.16 -13.70 2.36
C GLN A 72 5.79 -15.03 2.82
N PRO A 73 7.07 -15.02 3.28
CA PRO A 73 7.69 -16.18 3.88
C PRO A 73 6.92 -16.69 5.10
N SER A 74 7.01 -17.99 5.38
CA SER A 74 6.41 -18.54 6.59
C SER A 74 7.06 -17.95 7.84
N GLY A 75 6.26 -17.63 8.85
CA GLY A 75 6.73 -17.06 10.12
C GLY A 75 6.97 -15.55 10.11
N LEU A 76 7.06 -14.90 8.94
CA LEU A 76 7.20 -13.45 8.86
C LEU A 76 5.87 -12.76 9.15
N GLY A 77 5.82 -11.91 10.17
CA GLY A 77 4.78 -10.91 10.37
C GLY A 77 5.18 -9.57 9.75
N TRP A 78 4.20 -8.80 9.26
CA TRP A 78 4.47 -7.46 8.75
C TRP A 78 3.31 -6.50 9.05
N ALA A 79 3.62 -5.21 9.07
CA ALA A 79 2.66 -4.12 9.25
C ALA A 79 3.06 -2.94 8.37
N MET A 80 2.10 -2.08 8.03
CA MET A 80 2.35 -0.86 7.26
C MET A 80 1.46 0.29 7.71
N HIS A 81 1.92 1.51 7.47
CA HIS A 81 1.11 2.72 7.58
C HIS A 81 1.53 3.73 6.52
N HIS A 82 0.58 4.54 6.06
CA HIS A 82 0.81 5.58 5.07
C HIS A 82 0.25 6.93 5.52
N GLY A 83 0.81 8.01 4.97
CA GLY A 83 0.29 9.36 5.15
C GLY A 83 0.48 9.96 6.54
N LEU A 84 1.48 9.48 7.28
CA LEU A 84 1.76 9.92 8.65
C LEU A 84 2.52 11.25 8.66
N SER A 85 2.26 12.11 9.65
CA SER A 85 3.18 13.21 9.97
C SER A 85 4.48 12.66 10.57
N ASP A 86 5.54 13.48 10.66
CA ASP A 86 6.81 13.07 11.28
C ASP A 86 6.63 12.60 12.73
N ALA A 87 5.86 13.35 13.53
CA ALA A 87 5.60 13.00 14.92
C ALA A 87 4.85 11.66 15.05
N THR A 88 3.82 11.46 14.21
CA THR A 88 3.03 10.23 14.21
C THR A 88 3.84 9.04 13.71
N PHE A 89 4.67 9.21 12.68
CA PHE A 89 5.56 8.16 12.20
C PHE A 89 6.53 7.74 13.29
N ASN A 90 7.18 8.69 13.96
CA ASN A 90 8.12 8.41 15.04
C ASN A 90 7.45 7.69 16.22
N ALA A 91 6.20 8.05 16.55
CA ALA A 91 5.43 7.35 17.58
C ALA A 91 5.12 5.90 17.18
N ARG A 92 4.63 5.68 15.94
CA ARG A 92 4.33 4.34 15.43
C ARG A 92 5.57 3.47 15.31
N ASN A 93 6.69 4.03 14.88
CA ASN A 93 7.94 3.29 14.78
C ASN A 93 8.40 2.79 16.16
N ARG A 94 8.33 3.63 17.20
CA ARG A 94 8.64 3.19 18.58
C ARG A 94 7.67 2.14 19.09
N GLU A 95 6.38 2.28 18.80
CA GLU A 95 5.35 1.31 19.16
C GLU A 95 5.62 -0.07 18.53
N PHE A 96 5.93 -0.11 17.24
CA PHE A 96 6.28 -1.34 16.53
C PHE A 96 7.58 -1.96 17.06
N GLN A 97 8.60 -1.13 17.32
CA GLN A 97 9.85 -1.59 17.95
C GLN A 97 9.61 -2.26 19.31
N ALA A 98 8.74 -1.68 20.15
CA ALA A 98 8.37 -2.27 21.43
C ALA A 98 7.64 -3.62 21.30
N GLN A 99 7.02 -3.88 20.15
CA GLN A 99 6.36 -5.16 19.81
C GLN A 99 7.31 -6.16 19.12
N GLY A 100 8.59 -5.80 18.95
CA GLY A 100 9.59 -6.64 18.30
C GLY A 100 9.58 -6.56 16.77
N TYR A 101 8.88 -5.59 16.20
CA TYR A 101 9.00 -5.28 14.77
C TYR A 101 10.22 -4.38 14.52
N TYR A 102 10.79 -4.45 13.32
CA TYR A 102 11.82 -3.55 12.83
C TYR A 102 11.37 -2.83 11.56
N LEU A 103 11.76 -1.56 11.41
CA LEU A 103 11.46 -0.77 10.22
C LEU A 103 12.22 -1.35 9.03
N ARG A 104 11.48 -1.72 7.98
CA ARG A 104 12.03 -2.29 6.75
C ARG A 104 12.13 -1.26 5.64
N HIS A 105 11.08 -0.48 5.45
CA HIS A 105 11.00 0.57 4.43
C HIS A 105 10.42 1.82 5.06
N GLN A 106 11.03 2.96 4.73
CA GLN A 106 10.44 4.26 4.98
C GLN A 106 10.59 5.11 3.73
N GLN A 107 9.49 5.70 3.30
CA GLN A 107 9.53 6.85 2.44
C GLN A 107 9.01 8.06 3.21
N ARG A 108 9.57 9.23 2.90
CA ARG A 108 9.13 10.51 3.42
C ARG A 108 9.18 11.53 2.28
N PHE A 109 8.13 12.34 2.15
CA PHE A 109 8.17 13.53 1.31
C PHE A 109 7.42 14.71 1.93
N ILE A 110 7.68 15.91 1.41
CA ILE A 110 6.98 17.14 1.76
C ILE A 110 6.08 17.53 0.58
N SER A 111 4.79 17.74 0.83
CA SER A 111 3.84 18.20 -0.19
C SER A 111 4.09 19.66 -0.59
N SER A 112 3.47 20.08 -1.69
CA SER A 112 3.41 21.46 -2.15
C SER A 112 2.86 22.42 -1.08
N THR A 113 2.04 21.91 -0.17
CA THR A 113 1.47 22.65 0.98
C THR A 113 2.39 22.69 2.20
N GLY A 114 3.60 22.11 2.12
CA GLY A 114 4.57 22.07 3.22
C GLY A 114 4.30 20.99 4.27
N ARG A 115 3.30 20.13 4.06
CA ARG A 115 2.98 19.03 5.00
C ARG A 115 3.88 17.83 4.73
N ALA A 116 4.46 17.27 5.80
CA ALA A 116 5.21 16.02 5.73
C ALA A 116 4.28 14.81 5.67
N TYR A 117 4.63 13.86 4.82
CA TYR A 117 3.99 12.55 4.69
C TYR A 117 5.05 11.47 4.81
N ASN A 118 4.82 10.52 5.71
CA ASN A 118 5.67 9.36 5.95
C ASN A 118 4.87 8.07 5.75
N GLN A 119 5.59 7.08 5.26
CA GLN A 119 5.13 5.78 4.82
C GLN A 119 6.08 4.80 5.47
N GLY A 120 5.55 3.77 6.11
CA GLY A 120 6.37 2.81 6.84
C GLY A 120 5.91 1.41 6.57
N VAL A 121 6.88 0.51 6.43
CA VAL A 121 6.69 -0.93 6.43
C VAL A 121 7.58 -1.50 7.52
N TRP A 122 7.00 -2.31 8.40
CA TRP A 122 7.69 -2.94 9.51
C TRP A 122 7.52 -4.46 9.45
N TYR A 123 8.59 -5.19 9.72
CA TYR A 123 8.61 -6.65 9.73
C TYR A 123 8.90 -7.19 11.13
N ARG A 124 8.48 -8.43 11.37
CA ARG A 124 8.75 -9.19 12.59
C ARG A 124 8.99 -10.65 12.19
N ASN A 125 10.11 -11.21 12.64
CA ASN A 125 10.46 -12.61 12.41
C ASN A 125 10.01 -13.49 13.58
#